data_AF-L1I9A7-F1
#
_entry.id   AF-L1I9A7-F1
#
_cell.length_a   1.000
_cell.length_b   1.000
_cell.length_c   1.000
_cell.angle_alpha   90.00
_cell.angle_beta   90.00
_cell.angle_gamma   90.00
#
_symmetry.space_group_name_H-M   'P 1'
#
loop_
_entity.id
_entity.type
_entity.pdbx_description
1 polymer ?
#
loop_
_entity_poly.entity_id
_entity_poly.type
_entity_poly.pdbx_seq_one_letter_code
_entity_poly.pdbx_strand_id
1 'polypeptide(L)'
;MFGNPVPPYILSDPYTMGEFPTWARKGDVIVAAAPKAGTTWMLYCSHQIRMKGRDYNFTDVNIETPWPDLVHRPGQTWKDIKSLLNTTVLPDGSRLKDHWDNPSHPFRIFKSHYHPYKRNGKPYQVLPVREFPNIKFIGIVRNGLDVLASFCTFFYNHRPDFRKMWGGFPMAFKSNEECMNFLLPDGPLDYIFFGYAKDWWEIRNLPNVLLLHYSDMSKDLVGGVKKMAKFLEVDLKPDELDRVVEKCSFKYMKAHSDQFNYVLWSNEPPLPSTAMCGTIHCPDNPEGTVVYKGKSGRGKATFSEELIAKWEAAEKAEFDDPALMDWVKNGGSFQ
;
A
#
# COMPACT_ATOMS: atom_id res chain seq x y z
N MET A 1 -1.86 -0.05 28.03
CA MET A 1 -2.40 -1.22 27.31
C MET A 1 -3.87 -0.98 27.05
N PHE A 2 -4.28 -0.81 25.80
CA PHE A 2 -5.70 -0.91 25.44
C PHE A 2 -6.03 -2.39 25.29
N GLY A 3 -7.02 -2.88 26.02
CA GLY A 3 -7.33 -4.30 26.20
C GLY A 3 -8.01 -4.99 25.01
N ASN A 4 -8.07 -4.36 23.83
CA ASN A 4 -8.69 -4.94 22.63
C ASN A 4 -7.63 -5.17 21.54
N PRO A 5 -7.57 -6.37 20.93
CA PRO A 5 -6.65 -6.66 19.83
C PRO A 5 -6.94 -5.77 18.62
N VAL A 6 -5.94 -5.59 17.75
CA VAL A 6 -6.13 -4.97 16.42
C VAL A 6 -7.28 -5.70 15.72
N PRO A 7 -8.34 -5.01 15.27
CA PRO A 7 -9.46 -5.69 14.64
C PRO A 7 -9.00 -6.43 13.38
N PRO A 8 -9.61 -7.57 13.04
CA PRO A 8 -9.20 -8.39 11.90
C PRO A 8 -9.70 -7.81 10.57
N TYR A 9 -9.40 -6.55 10.28
CA TYR A 9 -9.87 -5.89 9.07
C TYR A 9 -9.03 -6.22 7.83
N ILE A 10 -7.99 -7.06 7.94
CA ILE A 10 -7.26 -7.61 6.78
C ILE A 10 -7.34 -9.14 6.81
N LEU A 11 -7.93 -9.73 5.77
CA LEU A 11 -8.17 -11.18 5.64
C LEU A 11 -6.99 -11.92 5.06
N SER A 12 -6.67 -13.08 5.63
CA SER A 12 -5.63 -13.96 5.10
C SER A 12 -6.14 -14.97 4.08
N ASP A 13 -7.44 -15.30 4.15
CA ASP A 13 -8.14 -16.24 3.28
C ASP A 13 -7.87 -16.05 1.78
N PRO A 14 -7.86 -14.82 1.21
CA PRO A 14 -7.68 -14.62 -0.23
C PRO A 14 -6.35 -15.19 -0.74
N TYR A 15 -5.34 -15.30 0.11
CA TYR A 15 -3.97 -15.69 -0.25
C TYR A 15 -3.63 -17.14 0.13
N THR A 16 -4.59 -17.91 0.65
CA THR A 16 -4.39 -19.33 0.92
C THR A 16 -4.25 -20.12 -0.38
N MET A 17 -3.52 -21.25 -0.35
CA MET A 17 -3.29 -22.10 -1.53
C MET A 17 -4.58 -22.61 -2.18
N GLY A 18 -5.63 -22.83 -1.40
CA GLY A 18 -6.92 -23.27 -1.90
C GLY A 18 -7.73 -22.15 -2.55
N GLU A 19 -7.57 -20.91 -2.09
CA GLU A 19 -8.44 -19.80 -2.48
C GLU A 19 -7.80 -18.89 -3.53
N PHE A 20 -6.52 -18.58 -3.40
CA PHE A 20 -5.78 -17.72 -4.33
C PHE A 20 -5.98 -18.08 -5.82
N PRO A 21 -5.86 -19.36 -6.25
CA PRO A 21 -6.06 -19.72 -7.66
C PRO A 21 -7.51 -19.59 -8.15
N THR A 22 -8.48 -19.38 -7.26
CA THR A 22 -9.90 -19.24 -7.65
C THR A 22 -10.26 -17.82 -8.09
N TRP A 23 -9.41 -16.83 -7.79
CA TRP A 23 -9.66 -15.44 -8.15
C TRP A 23 -8.49 -14.79 -8.87
N ALA A 24 -7.24 -15.14 -8.55
CA ALA A 24 -6.05 -14.67 -9.25
C ALA A 24 -5.83 -15.45 -10.56
N ARG A 25 -5.29 -14.79 -11.59
CA ARG A 25 -5.00 -15.40 -12.89
C ARG A 25 -3.64 -14.96 -13.41
N LYS A 26 -3.06 -15.77 -14.32
CA LYS A 26 -1.78 -15.46 -14.98
C LYS A 26 -1.74 -14.02 -15.48
N GLY A 27 -0.65 -13.33 -15.17
CA GLY A 27 -0.41 -11.94 -15.56
C GLY A 27 -0.94 -10.90 -14.57
N ASP A 28 -1.73 -11.28 -13.56
CA ASP A 28 -2.13 -10.33 -12.52
C ASP A 28 -0.92 -9.76 -11.77
N VAL A 29 -1.12 -8.55 -11.27
CA VAL A 29 -0.13 -7.80 -10.50
C VAL A 29 -0.66 -7.56 -9.09
N ILE A 30 0.14 -7.89 -8.08
CA ILE A 30 -0.15 -7.53 -6.69
C ILE A 30 0.87 -6.48 -6.24
N VAL A 31 0.39 -5.26 -5.99
CA VAL A 31 1.18 -4.21 -5.37
C VAL A 31 1.08 -4.38 -3.86
N ALA A 32 2.09 -5.03 -3.29
CA ALA A 32 2.17 -5.43 -1.90
C ALA A 32 3.18 -4.55 -1.16
N ALA A 33 2.76 -3.34 -0.84
CA ALA A 33 3.58 -2.31 -0.24
C ALA A 33 3.37 -2.25 1.28
N ALA A 34 4.41 -2.01 2.07
CA ALA A 34 4.22 -1.68 3.48
C ALA A 34 3.28 -0.46 3.63
N PRO A 35 2.39 -0.45 4.63
CA PRO A 35 1.64 0.75 4.97
C PRO A 35 2.57 1.97 5.03
N LYS A 36 2.23 3.01 4.27
CA LYS A 36 2.92 4.32 4.23
C LYS A 36 4.30 4.34 3.57
N ALA A 37 4.71 3.24 2.93
CA ALA A 37 5.91 3.20 2.10
C ALA A 37 5.70 3.74 0.66
N GLY A 38 4.46 4.01 0.25
CA GLY A 38 4.15 4.53 -1.09
C GLY A 38 3.12 3.70 -1.88
N THR A 39 2.28 2.91 -1.21
CA THR A 39 1.34 1.98 -1.85
C THR A 39 0.44 2.65 -2.90
N THR A 40 -0.23 3.75 -2.55
CA THR A 40 -1.09 4.49 -3.47
C THR A 40 -0.33 4.98 -4.71
N TRP A 41 0.92 5.40 -4.54
CA TRP A 41 1.76 5.84 -5.64
C TRP A 41 2.11 4.69 -6.57
N MET A 42 2.47 3.52 -6.03
CA MET A 42 2.78 2.34 -6.85
C MET A 42 1.55 1.76 -7.54
N LEU A 43 0.39 1.75 -6.89
CA LEU A 43 -0.89 1.36 -7.50
C LEU A 43 -1.22 2.30 -8.67
N TYR A 44 -1.15 3.61 -8.43
CA TYR A 44 -1.44 4.59 -9.45
C TYR A 44 -0.46 4.51 -10.62
N CYS A 45 0.85 4.42 -10.37
CA CYS A 45 1.82 4.27 -11.44
C CYS A 45 1.69 2.98 -12.22
N SER A 46 1.42 1.85 -11.55
CA SER A 46 1.14 0.58 -12.23
C SER A 46 -0.09 0.71 -13.13
N HIS A 47 -1.13 1.41 -12.66
CA HIS A 47 -2.32 1.69 -13.45
C HIS A 47 -2.03 2.63 -14.64
N GLN A 48 -1.28 3.71 -14.44
CA GLN A 48 -0.91 4.62 -15.54
C GLN A 48 -0.07 3.90 -16.59
N ILE A 49 0.85 3.03 -16.20
CA ILE A 49 1.59 2.15 -17.11
C ILE A 49 0.63 1.22 -17.86
N ARG A 50 -0.27 0.52 -17.15
CA ARG A 50 -1.32 -0.34 -17.73
C ARG A 50 -2.13 0.39 -18.81
N MET A 51 -2.41 1.67 -18.59
CA MET A 51 -3.19 2.52 -19.50
C MET A 51 -2.36 3.31 -20.50
N LYS A 52 -1.02 3.20 -20.46
CA LYS A 52 -0.09 3.98 -21.28
C LYS A 52 -0.31 5.50 -21.16
N GLY A 53 -0.69 5.94 -19.96
CA GLY A 53 -0.97 7.34 -19.62
C GLY A 53 -2.19 7.94 -20.31
N ARG A 54 -3.04 7.14 -20.97
CA ARG A 54 -4.26 7.62 -21.63
C ARG A 54 -5.20 8.30 -20.64
N ASP A 55 -5.99 9.25 -21.12
CA ASP A 55 -7.06 9.86 -20.33
C ASP A 55 -8.30 8.97 -20.32
N TYR A 56 -8.92 8.88 -19.14
CA TYR A 56 -10.16 8.17 -18.88
C TYR A 56 -10.72 8.70 -17.55
N ASN A 57 -11.95 8.34 -17.24
CA ASN A 57 -12.58 8.73 -15.98
C ASN A 57 -12.00 7.92 -14.80
N PHE A 58 -10.91 8.41 -14.20
CA PHE A 58 -10.31 7.81 -13.01
C PHE A 58 -10.98 8.34 -11.74
N THR A 59 -11.82 7.53 -11.12
CA THR A 59 -12.58 7.93 -9.93
C THR A 59 -11.78 7.76 -8.64
N ASP A 60 -11.31 6.54 -8.35
CA ASP A 60 -10.49 6.28 -7.16
C ASP A 60 -9.56 5.09 -7.41
N VAL A 61 -8.36 5.16 -6.83
CA VAL A 61 -7.36 4.08 -6.93
C VAL A 61 -7.88 2.72 -6.45
N ASN A 62 -8.74 2.65 -5.44
CA ASN A 62 -9.29 1.39 -4.93
C ASN A 62 -10.39 0.80 -5.82
N ILE A 63 -10.95 1.57 -6.76
CA ILE A 63 -11.91 1.06 -7.75
C ILE A 63 -11.15 0.37 -8.88
N GLU A 64 -10.08 1.01 -9.35
CA GLU A 64 -9.27 0.52 -10.47
C GLU A 64 -8.26 -0.56 -10.10
N THR A 65 -7.84 -0.56 -8.83
CA THR A 65 -6.82 -1.45 -8.25
C THR A 65 -7.26 -1.92 -6.85
N PRO A 66 -8.30 -2.79 -6.76
CA PRO A 66 -8.97 -3.08 -5.51
C PRO A 66 -8.06 -3.78 -4.49
N TRP A 67 -8.46 -3.67 -3.21
CA TRP A 67 -7.78 -4.27 -2.08
C TRP A 67 -8.60 -5.47 -1.55
N PRO A 68 -8.42 -6.68 -2.11
CA PRO A 68 -9.30 -7.83 -1.83
C PRO A 68 -9.22 -8.34 -0.39
N ASP A 69 -8.09 -8.15 0.29
CA ASP A 69 -7.92 -8.53 1.69
C ASP A 69 -8.47 -7.50 2.68
N LEU A 70 -8.89 -6.30 2.25
CA LEU A 70 -9.53 -5.35 3.16
C LEU A 70 -10.97 -5.75 3.46
N VAL A 71 -11.30 -5.80 4.74
CA VAL A 71 -12.66 -5.83 5.25
C VAL A 71 -13.16 -4.39 5.43
N HIS A 72 -14.37 -4.09 4.96
CA HIS A 72 -14.91 -2.73 4.98
C HIS A 72 -15.86 -2.47 6.15
N ARG A 73 -16.46 -3.52 6.72
CA ARG A 73 -17.26 -3.48 7.95
C ARG A 73 -17.04 -4.72 8.82
N PRO A 74 -17.19 -4.61 10.16
CA PRO A 74 -17.03 -5.75 11.06
C PRO A 74 -17.86 -6.96 10.67
N GLY A 75 -17.26 -8.16 10.74
CA GLY A 75 -17.94 -9.43 10.52
C GLY A 75 -18.01 -9.90 9.07
N GLN A 76 -17.58 -9.09 8.09
CA GLN A 76 -17.44 -9.54 6.71
C GLN A 76 -16.38 -10.64 6.58
N THR A 77 -16.71 -11.67 5.81
CA THR A 77 -15.83 -12.78 5.46
C THR A 77 -15.20 -12.57 4.08
N TRP A 78 -14.21 -13.39 3.72
CA TRP A 78 -13.68 -13.37 2.36
C TRP A 78 -14.76 -13.71 1.32
N LYS A 79 -15.69 -14.62 1.63
CA LYS A 79 -16.82 -14.94 0.74
C LYS A 79 -17.66 -13.68 0.44
N ASP A 80 -17.88 -12.83 1.44
CA ASP A 80 -18.63 -11.58 1.28
C ASP A 80 -17.86 -10.59 0.40
N ILE A 81 -16.57 -10.38 0.68
CA ILE A 81 -15.71 -9.48 -0.11
C ILE A 81 -15.60 -9.95 -1.56
N LYS A 82 -15.35 -11.25 -1.77
CA LYS A 82 -15.29 -11.86 -3.11
C LYS A 82 -16.61 -11.71 -3.87
N SER A 83 -17.75 -11.86 -3.21
CA SER A 83 -19.06 -11.60 -3.81
C SER A 83 -19.20 -10.14 -4.22
N LEU A 84 -18.92 -9.21 -3.31
CA LEU A 84 -19.07 -7.77 -3.51
C LEU A 84 -18.13 -7.22 -4.60
N LEU A 85 -16.90 -7.74 -4.73
CA LEU A 85 -16.02 -7.42 -5.86
C LEU A 85 -16.68 -7.65 -7.23
N ASN A 86 -17.58 -8.64 -7.32
CA ASN A 86 -18.25 -9.03 -8.56
C ASN A 86 -19.67 -8.43 -8.73
N THR A 87 -20.31 -8.01 -7.63
CA THR A 87 -21.72 -7.59 -7.60
C THR A 87 -21.94 -6.12 -7.24
N THR A 88 -20.96 -5.43 -6.66
CA THR A 88 -21.08 -4.00 -6.32
C THR A 88 -21.37 -3.14 -7.56
N VAL A 89 -22.40 -2.30 -7.44
CA VAL A 89 -22.72 -1.22 -8.37
C VAL A 89 -22.30 0.10 -7.72
N LEU A 90 -21.54 0.90 -8.43
CA LEU A 90 -21.01 2.20 -7.98
C LEU A 90 -22.09 3.29 -8.07
N PRO A 91 -21.89 4.46 -7.42
CA PRO A 91 -22.87 5.55 -7.46
C PRO A 91 -23.25 6.07 -8.85
N ASP A 92 -22.37 5.91 -9.84
CA ASP A 92 -22.61 6.28 -11.24
C ASP A 92 -23.36 5.19 -12.03
N GLY A 93 -23.75 4.09 -11.39
CA GLY A 93 -24.46 2.96 -12.00
C GLY A 93 -23.55 1.93 -12.68
N SER A 94 -22.24 2.18 -12.77
CA SER A 94 -21.28 1.22 -13.30
C SER A 94 -21.04 0.05 -12.32
N ARG A 95 -20.62 -1.11 -12.82
CA ARG A 95 -20.25 -2.23 -11.94
C ARG A 95 -18.79 -2.10 -11.56
N LEU A 96 -18.47 -2.27 -10.28
CA LEU A 96 -17.08 -2.27 -9.80
C LEU A 96 -16.19 -3.22 -10.61
N LYS A 97 -16.71 -4.40 -10.97
CA LYS A 97 -16.03 -5.41 -11.78
C LYS A 97 -15.53 -4.89 -13.13
N ASP A 98 -16.27 -3.97 -13.76
CA ASP A 98 -15.95 -3.46 -15.09
C ASP A 98 -14.74 -2.49 -15.06
N HIS A 99 -14.33 -2.04 -13.88
CA HIS A 99 -13.10 -1.26 -13.66
C HIS A 99 -11.89 -2.17 -13.47
N TRP A 100 -11.94 -3.08 -12.49
CA TRP A 100 -10.76 -3.87 -12.12
C TRP A 100 -10.54 -5.11 -13.00
N ASP A 101 -11.59 -5.68 -13.61
CA ASP A 101 -11.55 -6.81 -14.55
C ASP A 101 -11.93 -6.39 -15.99
N ASN A 102 -11.59 -5.16 -16.36
CA ASN A 102 -11.91 -4.63 -17.69
C ASN A 102 -11.20 -5.44 -18.80
N PRO A 103 -11.91 -5.94 -19.83
CA PRO A 103 -11.29 -6.69 -20.93
C PRO A 103 -10.26 -5.90 -21.76
N SER A 104 -10.31 -4.57 -21.73
CA SER A 104 -9.32 -3.72 -22.41
C SER A 104 -8.01 -3.57 -21.63
N HIS A 105 -7.98 -3.96 -20.35
CA HIS A 105 -6.77 -3.95 -19.55
C HIS A 105 -5.90 -5.17 -19.88
N PRO A 106 -4.59 -4.99 -20.15
CA PRO A 106 -3.70 -6.12 -20.43
C PRO A 106 -3.50 -7.04 -19.21
N PHE A 107 -3.73 -6.55 -18.00
CA PHE A 107 -3.65 -7.28 -16.73
C PHE A 107 -4.45 -6.59 -15.62
N ARG A 108 -4.77 -7.32 -14.55
CA ARG A 108 -5.41 -6.74 -13.36
C ARG A 108 -4.36 -6.37 -12.32
N ILE A 109 -4.72 -5.42 -11.46
CA ILE A 109 -3.84 -4.92 -10.39
C ILE A 109 -4.63 -4.99 -9.09
N PHE A 110 -4.03 -5.57 -8.06
CA PHE A 110 -4.61 -5.66 -6.73
C PHE A 110 -3.64 -5.07 -5.70
N LYS A 111 -4.20 -4.50 -4.64
CA LYS A 111 -3.45 -4.02 -3.48
C LYS A 111 -3.30 -5.12 -2.44
N SER A 112 -2.17 -5.17 -1.76
CA SER A 112 -2.04 -5.83 -0.45
C SER A 112 -1.06 -5.06 0.45
N HIS A 113 -1.10 -5.35 1.75
CA HIS A 113 -0.06 -4.96 2.70
C HIS A 113 0.72 -6.17 3.26
N TYR A 114 0.43 -7.39 2.78
CA TYR A 114 1.10 -8.61 3.21
C TYR A 114 2.52 -8.72 2.63
N HIS A 115 3.35 -9.52 3.29
CA HIS A 115 4.73 -9.79 2.92
C HIS A 115 4.90 -11.28 2.59
N PRO A 116 5.99 -11.70 1.94
CA PRO A 116 6.08 -13.04 1.34
C PRO A 116 6.53 -14.15 2.31
N TYR A 117 6.64 -13.89 3.61
CA TYR A 117 7.22 -14.85 4.55
C TYR A 117 6.49 -14.94 5.90
N LYS A 118 6.55 -16.15 6.50
CA LYS A 118 5.97 -16.45 7.81
C LYS A 118 6.97 -16.08 8.91
N ARG A 119 6.92 -14.84 9.42
CA ARG A 119 7.68 -14.52 10.62
C ARG A 119 6.96 -15.06 11.88
N ASN A 120 7.70 -15.72 12.76
CA ASN A 120 7.25 -16.21 14.07
C ASN A 120 6.03 -17.17 14.04
N GLY A 121 5.88 -17.96 12.97
CA GLY A 121 4.84 -19.01 12.90
C GLY A 121 3.40 -18.49 12.84
N LYS A 122 3.17 -17.18 12.68
CA LYS A 122 1.83 -16.59 12.52
C LYS A 122 1.51 -16.50 11.02
N PRO A 123 0.65 -17.37 10.47
CA PRO A 123 0.44 -17.53 9.02
C PRO A 123 -0.39 -16.41 8.38
N TYR A 124 -0.85 -15.45 9.16
CA TYR A 124 -1.96 -14.57 8.77
C TYR A 124 -1.59 -13.42 7.82
N GLN A 125 -0.36 -13.33 7.29
CA GLN A 125 0.06 -12.21 6.43
C GLN A 125 1.02 -12.61 5.30
N VAL A 126 0.81 -13.78 4.68
CA VAL A 126 1.76 -14.34 3.72
C VAL A 126 1.21 -14.38 2.30
N LEU A 127 1.93 -13.73 1.38
CA LEU A 127 1.68 -13.81 -0.05
C LEU A 127 2.33 -15.06 -0.65
N PRO A 128 1.66 -15.77 -1.57
CA PRO A 128 2.14 -17.02 -2.14
C PRO A 128 3.10 -16.78 -3.33
N VAL A 129 4.16 -16.00 -3.10
CA VAL A 129 4.99 -15.45 -4.19
C VAL A 129 5.74 -16.54 -4.96
N ARG A 130 6.26 -17.55 -4.25
CA ARG A 130 7.05 -18.63 -4.86
C ARG A 130 6.17 -19.67 -5.55
N GLU A 131 4.98 -19.88 -5.01
CA GLU A 131 4.00 -20.86 -5.48
C GLU A 131 3.31 -20.41 -6.78
N PHE A 132 3.25 -19.09 -7.04
CA PHE A 132 2.61 -18.53 -8.22
C PHE A 132 3.57 -17.64 -9.04
N PRO A 133 4.55 -18.24 -9.74
CA PRO A 133 5.55 -17.51 -10.53
C PRO A 133 4.96 -16.73 -11.73
N ASN A 134 3.71 -17.03 -12.11
CA ASN A 134 2.98 -16.35 -13.18
C ASN A 134 2.22 -15.09 -12.72
N ILE A 135 2.30 -14.75 -11.43
CA ILE A 135 1.72 -13.55 -10.83
C ILE A 135 2.89 -12.62 -10.48
N LYS A 136 2.77 -11.35 -10.86
CA LYS A 136 3.80 -10.34 -10.60
C LYS A 136 3.55 -9.66 -9.27
N PHE A 137 4.60 -9.47 -8.48
CA PHE A 137 4.52 -8.84 -7.17
C PHE A 137 5.42 -7.60 -7.12
N ILE A 138 4.85 -6.46 -6.72
CA ILE A 138 5.59 -5.20 -6.57
C ILE A 138 5.63 -4.83 -5.09
N GLY A 139 6.83 -4.87 -4.51
CA GLY A 139 7.11 -4.37 -3.17
C GLY A 139 7.75 -2.98 -3.22
N ILE A 140 7.50 -2.16 -2.21
CA ILE A 140 8.20 -0.88 -2.04
C ILE A 140 8.57 -0.66 -0.58
N VAL A 141 9.84 -0.34 -0.36
CA VAL A 141 10.40 0.03 0.94
C VAL A 141 10.67 1.53 0.97
N ARG A 142 10.61 2.09 2.17
CA ARG A 142 10.93 3.50 2.44
C ARG A 142 11.69 3.55 3.77
N ASN A 143 12.53 4.56 3.93
CA ASN A 143 13.19 4.88 5.19
C ASN A 143 12.23 4.75 6.39
N GLY A 144 12.65 3.99 7.41
CA GLY A 144 11.80 3.63 8.55
C GLY A 144 11.24 4.80 9.33
N LEU A 145 12.05 5.84 9.57
CA LEU A 145 11.59 7.05 10.25
C LEU A 145 10.55 7.82 9.43
N ASP A 146 10.65 7.80 8.10
CA ASP A 146 9.64 8.41 7.23
C ASP A 146 8.34 7.61 7.18
N VAL A 147 8.43 6.27 7.21
CA VAL A 147 7.27 5.37 7.37
C VAL A 147 6.58 5.70 8.69
N LEU A 148 7.34 5.74 9.80
CA LEU A 148 6.82 6.01 11.12
C LEU A 148 6.13 7.39 11.20
N ALA A 149 6.80 8.47 10.76
CA ALA A 149 6.19 9.81 10.74
C ALA A 149 4.90 9.85 9.91
N SER A 150 4.89 9.17 8.74
CA SER A 150 3.70 9.10 7.91
C SER A 150 2.60 8.22 8.52
N PHE A 151 2.96 7.20 9.29
CA PHE A 151 2.06 6.28 9.95
C PHE A 151 1.35 6.93 11.13
N CYS A 152 2.08 7.67 11.98
CA CYS A 152 1.49 8.40 13.10
C CYS A 152 0.44 9.42 12.61
N THR A 153 0.77 10.20 11.57
CA THR A 153 -0.18 11.11 10.92
C THR A 153 -1.38 10.37 10.33
N PHE A 154 -1.16 9.22 9.67
CA PHE A 154 -2.23 8.42 9.09
C PHE A 154 -3.20 7.90 10.15
N PHE A 155 -2.70 7.36 11.26
CA PHE A 155 -3.54 6.87 12.36
C PHE A 155 -4.35 7.97 13.00
N TYR A 156 -3.77 9.16 13.18
CA TYR A 156 -4.46 10.34 13.69
C TYR A 156 -5.60 10.82 12.76
N ASN A 157 -5.46 10.63 11.45
CA ASN A 157 -6.39 11.16 10.44
C ASN A 157 -7.49 10.20 9.95
N HIS A 158 -7.71 9.07 10.63
CA HIS A 158 -8.92 8.26 10.40
C HIS A 158 -10.15 9.04 10.84
N ARG A 159 -11.28 8.80 10.17
CA ARG A 159 -12.52 9.49 10.53
C ARG A 159 -13.10 8.95 11.85
N PRO A 160 -13.80 9.77 12.66
CA PRO A 160 -14.41 9.33 13.91
C PRO A 160 -15.44 8.19 13.73
N ASP A 161 -16.23 8.22 12.66
CA ASP A 161 -17.20 7.17 12.32
C ASP A 161 -16.52 5.86 11.95
N PHE A 162 -15.43 5.90 11.19
CA PHE A 162 -14.61 4.72 10.91
C PHE A 162 -14.04 4.12 12.21
N ARG A 163 -13.50 4.96 13.11
CA ARG A 163 -13.02 4.48 14.42
C ARG A 163 -14.12 3.83 15.22
N LYS A 164 -15.29 4.46 15.29
CA LYS A 164 -16.46 3.94 16.01
C LYS A 164 -16.89 2.58 15.46
N MET A 165 -16.91 2.42 14.12
CA MET A 165 -17.20 1.15 13.45
C MET A 165 -16.26 0.02 13.91
N TRP A 166 -15.00 0.34 14.13
CA TRP A 166 -13.95 -0.62 14.51
C TRP A 166 -13.61 -0.60 16.01
N GLY A 167 -14.56 -0.24 16.87
CA GLY A 167 -14.39 -0.31 18.32
C GLY A 167 -13.29 0.61 18.88
N GLY A 168 -13.00 1.72 18.19
CA GLY A 168 -11.99 2.70 18.57
C GLY A 168 -10.66 2.60 17.81
N PHE A 169 -10.52 1.65 16.89
CA PHE A 169 -9.33 1.49 16.06
C PHE A 169 -9.51 2.14 14.66
N PRO A 170 -8.47 2.71 14.03
CA PRO A 170 -7.14 2.99 14.55
C PRO A 170 -7.17 4.03 15.66
N MET A 171 -6.39 3.80 16.70
CA MET A 171 -6.33 4.74 17.82
C MET A 171 -5.62 6.04 17.42
N ALA A 172 -6.03 7.13 18.05
CA ALA A 172 -5.26 8.38 18.03
C ALA A 172 -4.14 8.26 19.07
N PHE A 173 -2.89 8.16 18.61
CA PHE A 173 -1.72 8.15 19.49
C PHE A 173 -1.61 9.48 20.25
N LYS A 174 -1.20 9.43 21.52
CA LYS A 174 -1.02 10.60 22.39
C LYS A 174 0.36 11.24 22.22
N SER A 175 1.33 10.50 21.71
CA SER A 175 2.68 10.99 21.43
C SER A 175 3.34 10.24 20.28
N ASN A 176 4.41 10.85 19.74
CA ASN A 176 5.28 10.22 18.75
C ASN A 176 5.96 8.95 19.31
N GLU A 177 6.29 8.94 20.60
CA GLU A 177 6.85 7.76 21.27
C GLU A 177 5.84 6.61 21.35
N GLU A 178 4.58 6.90 21.72
CA GLU A 178 3.53 5.89 21.76
C GLU A 178 3.35 5.25 20.37
N CYS A 179 3.29 6.08 19.33
CA CYS A 179 3.24 5.60 17.95
C CYS A 179 4.47 4.76 17.56
N MET A 180 5.68 5.19 17.94
CA MET A 180 6.93 4.46 17.68
C MET A 180 6.92 3.06 18.32
N ASN A 181 6.48 2.96 19.57
CA ASN A 181 6.43 1.69 20.29
C ASN A 181 5.49 0.67 19.64
N PHE A 182 4.54 1.09 18.78
CA PHE A 182 3.73 0.16 18.00
C PHE A 182 4.48 -0.50 16.85
N LEU A 183 5.46 0.19 16.25
CA LEU A 183 6.21 -0.26 15.08
C LEU A 183 7.60 -0.80 15.42
N LEU A 184 8.12 -0.52 16.61
CA LEU A 184 9.35 -1.14 17.11
C LEU A 184 9.19 -2.67 17.21
N PRO A 185 10.30 -3.43 17.22
CA PRO A 185 10.27 -4.87 17.40
C PRO A 185 9.43 -5.28 18.62
N ASP A 186 8.69 -6.38 18.48
CA ASP A 186 7.69 -6.88 19.45
C ASP A 186 6.48 -5.96 19.70
N GLY A 187 6.43 -4.80 19.04
CA GLY A 187 5.27 -3.92 18.99
C GLY A 187 4.10 -4.56 18.22
N PRO A 188 2.83 -4.18 18.50
CA PRO A 188 1.66 -4.78 17.84
C PRO A 188 1.63 -4.69 16.31
N LEU A 189 2.43 -3.80 15.71
CA LEU A 189 2.48 -3.49 14.28
C LEU A 189 3.92 -3.50 13.73
N ASP A 190 4.84 -4.21 14.38
CA ASP A 190 6.25 -4.32 13.97
C ASP A 190 6.44 -4.85 12.53
N TYR A 191 5.55 -5.74 12.11
CA TYR A 191 5.48 -6.35 10.79
C TYR A 191 5.31 -5.33 9.66
N ILE A 192 4.81 -4.11 9.95
CA ILE A 192 4.66 -3.03 8.96
C ILE A 192 5.99 -2.61 8.36
N PHE A 193 7.09 -2.71 9.13
CA PHE A 193 8.40 -2.24 8.68
C PHE A 193 9.48 -3.31 8.76
N PHE A 194 9.84 -3.80 9.95
CA PHE A 194 11.02 -4.65 10.11
C PHE A 194 10.83 -6.03 9.45
N GLY A 195 9.69 -6.68 9.70
CA GLY A 195 9.33 -7.95 9.04
C GLY A 195 9.19 -7.76 7.54
N TYR A 196 8.40 -6.77 7.11
CA TYR A 196 8.21 -6.46 5.69
C TYR A 196 9.54 -6.28 4.94
N ALA A 197 10.44 -5.41 5.42
CA ALA A 197 11.69 -5.11 4.72
C ALA A 197 12.57 -6.35 4.53
N LYS A 198 12.71 -7.18 5.59
CA LYS A 198 13.48 -8.44 5.52
C LYS A 198 12.89 -9.43 4.54
N ASP A 199 11.59 -9.66 4.61
CA ASP A 199 10.93 -10.70 3.84
C ASP A 199 10.95 -10.39 2.34
N TRP A 200 10.75 -9.12 1.96
CA TRP A 200 10.89 -8.70 0.57
C TRP A 200 12.33 -8.71 0.09
N TRP A 201 13.28 -8.36 0.97
CA TRP A 201 14.69 -8.41 0.64
C TRP A 201 15.15 -9.82 0.31
N GLU A 202 14.77 -10.83 1.09
CA GLU A 202 15.16 -12.22 0.86
C GLU A 202 14.80 -12.71 -0.56
N ILE A 203 13.63 -12.29 -1.06
CA ILE A 203 13.11 -12.76 -2.35
C ILE A 203 13.26 -11.76 -3.50
N ARG A 204 13.97 -10.65 -3.28
CA ARG A 204 14.07 -9.50 -4.21
C ARG A 204 14.56 -9.85 -5.62
N ASN A 205 15.24 -10.99 -5.77
CA ASN A 205 15.82 -11.47 -7.02
C ASN A 205 14.93 -12.50 -7.75
N LEU A 206 13.75 -12.83 -7.22
CA LEU A 206 12.81 -13.69 -7.94
C LEU A 206 12.30 -12.97 -9.21
N PRO A 207 12.13 -13.68 -10.33
CA PRO A 207 11.77 -13.07 -11.61
C PRO A 207 10.38 -12.42 -11.61
N ASN A 208 9.49 -12.87 -10.72
CA ASN A 208 8.15 -12.33 -10.54
C ASN A 208 8.05 -11.30 -9.40
N VAL A 209 9.18 -10.80 -8.90
CA VAL A 209 9.25 -9.77 -7.85
C VAL A 209 9.96 -8.53 -8.37
N LEU A 210 9.34 -7.38 -8.15
CA LEU A 210 9.99 -6.08 -8.29
C LEU A 210 10.01 -5.39 -6.94
N LEU A 211 11.21 -5.31 -6.34
CA LEU A 211 11.43 -4.53 -5.14
C LEU A 211 11.94 -3.12 -5.50
N LEU A 212 11.22 -2.11 -5.00
CA LEU A 212 11.51 -0.69 -5.20
C LEU A 212 11.83 0.00 -3.89
N HIS A 213 12.53 1.13 -3.97
CA HIS A 213 12.71 2.04 -2.86
C HIS A 213 12.08 3.41 -3.15
N TYR A 214 11.36 3.95 -2.18
CA TYR A 214 10.65 5.23 -2.30
C TYR A 214 11.59 6.38 -2.68
N SER A 215 12.75 6.46 -2.03
CA SER A 215 13.71 7.54 -2.31
C SER A 215 14.27 7.47 -3.73
N ASP A 216 14.41 6.28 -4.32
CA ASP A 216 14.92 6.13 -5.68
C ASP A 216 13.87 6.58 -6.70
N MET A 217 12.64 6.10 -6.52
CA MET A 217 11.49 6.54 -7.32
C MET A 217 11.30 8.07 -7.24
N SER A 218 11.55 8.68 -6.08
CA SER A 218 11.42 10.12 -5.90
C SER A 218 12.57 10.92 -6.50
N LYS A 219 13.79 10.36 -6.55
CA LYS A 219 14.97 11.01 -7.13
C LYS A 219 14.96 10.93 -8.65
N ASP A 220 14.58 9.77 -9.20
CA ASP A 220 14.49 9.52 -10.64
C ASP A 220 13.18 8.79 -10.97
N LEU A 221 12.11 9.57 -11.12
CA LEU A 221 10.80 9.03 -11.47
C LEU A 221 10.78 8.40 -12.87
N VAL A 222 11.53 8.96 -13.81
CA VAL A 222 11.58 8.45 -15.20
C VAL A 222 12.21 7.05 -15.20
N GLY A 223 13.37 6.88 -14.56
CA GLY A 223 14.02 5.58 -14.40
C GLY A 223 13.15 4.60 -13.63
N GLY A 224 12.49 5.05 -12.57
CA GLY A 224 11.52 4.27 -11.81
C GLY A 224 10.36 3.73 -12.65
N VAL A 225 9.70 4.60 -13.41
CA VAL A 225 8.61 4.22 -14.32
C VAL A 225 9.10 3.26 -15.41
N LYS A 226 10.27 3.49 -16.00
CA LYS A 226 10.87 2.56 -16.98
C LYS A 226 11.12 1.17 -16.37
N LYS A 227 11.65 1.12 -15.13
CA LYS A 227 11.88 -0.14 -14.41
C LYS A 227 10.56 -0.89 -14.16
N MET A 228 9.52 -0.18 -13.72
CA MET A 228 8.18 -0.75 -13.53
C MET A 228 7.59 -1.24 -14.85
N ALA A 229 7.64 -0.43 -15.92
CA ALA A 229 7.08 -0.79 -17.22
C ALA A 229 7.75 -2.03 -17.81
N LYS A 230 9.09 -2.14 -17.70
CA LYS A 230 9.83 -3.34 -18.09
C LYS A 230 9.37 -4.58 -17.32
N PHE A 231 9.24 -4.48 -16.00
CA PHE A 231 8.76 -5.60 -15.16
C PHE A 231 7.31 -5.99 -15.49
N LEU A 232 6.47 -5.01 -15.75
CA LEU A 232 5.07 -5.20 -16.16
C LEU A 232 4.94 -5.68 -17.61
N GLU A 233 6.04 -5.74 -18.37
CA GLU A 233 6.09 -6.11 -19.80
C GLU A 233 5.20 -5.20 -20.65
N VAL A 234 5.24 -3.90 -20.36
CA VAL A 234 4.53 -2.86 -21.10
C VAL A 234 5.53 -1.96 -21.81
N ASP A 235 5.51 -1.99 -23.14
CA ASP A 235 6.26 -1.06 -23.95
C ASP A 235 5.57 0.32 -23.97
N LEU A 236 6.28 1.33 -23.48
CA LEU A 236 5.89 2.73 -23.53
C LEU A 236 6.70 3.45 -24.60
N LYS A 237 6.01 4.04 -25.58
CA LYS A 237 6.59 5.01 -26.50
C LYS A 237 7.07 6.26 -25.74
N PRO A 238 7.96 7.08 -26.30
CA PRO A 238 8.44 8.29 -25.63
C PRO A 238 7.32 9.20 -25.12
N ASP A 239 6.29 9.45 -25.93
CA ASP A 239 5.14 10.26 -25.54
C ASP A 239 4.25 9.59 -24.48
N GLU A 240 4.11 8.27 -24.53
CA GLU A 240 3.38 7.49 -23.51
C GLU A 240 4.12 7.54 -22.17
N LEU A 241 5.45 7.41 -22.19
CA LEU A 241 6.30 7.51 -21.01
C LEU A 241 6.18 8.90 -20.36
N ASP A 242 6.25 9.97 -21.15
CA ASP A 242 6.15 11.34 -20.65
C ASP A 242 4.81 11.56 -19.93
N ARG A 243 3.69 11.12 -20.54
CA ARG A 243 2.36 11.17 -19.90
C ARG A 243 2.28 10.37 -18.60
N VAL A 244 2.82 9.15 -18.60
CA VAL A 244 2.83 8.31 -17.39
C VAL A 244 3.64 8.96 -16.28
N VAL A 245 4.84 9.48 -16.59
CA VAL A 245 5.71 10.16 -15.62
C VAL A 245 5.03 11.42 -15.07
N GLU A 246 4.41 12.23 -15.93
CA GLU A 246 3.67 13.42 -15.50
C GLU A 246 2.58 13.05 -14.50
N LYS A 247 1.72 12.09 -14.84
CA LYS A 247 0.63 11.64 -13.96
C LYS A 247 1.15 11.06 -12.65
N CYS A 248 2.21 10.24 -12.73
CA CYS A 248 2.90 9.69 -11.57
C CYS A 248 3.62 10.73 -10.69
N SER A 249 3.76 11.97 -11.14
CA SER A 249 4.47 12.99 -10.37
C SER A 249 3.69 13.38 -9.12
N PHE A 250 4.42 13.72 -8.05
CA PHE A 250 3.80 14.22 -6.83
C PHE A 250 2.94 15.46 -7.11
N LYS A 251 3.38 16.35 -8.01
CA LYS A 251 2.64 17.55 -8.41
C LYS A 251 1.26 17.19 -8.97
N TYR A 252 1.21 16.26 -9.92
CA TYR A 252 -0.04 15.83 -10.54
C TYR A 252 -0.95 15.13 -9.52
N MET A 253 -0.43 14.13 -8.80
CA MET A 253 -1.22 13.40 -7.81
C MET A 253 -1.75 14.32 -6.69
N LYS A 254 -0.99 15.35 -6.31
CA LYS A 254 -1.43 16.33 -5.30
C LYS A 254 -2.57 17.20 -5.83
N ALA A 255 -2.50 17.63 -7.10
CA ALA A 255 -3.55 18.38 -7.75
C ALA A 255 -4.84 17.56 -7.92
N HIS A 256 -4.72 16.23 -8.02
CA HIS A 256 -5.84 15.27 -8.16
C HIS A 256 -6.04 14.44 -6.89
N SER A 257 -5.84 15.06 -5.72
CA SER A 257 -5.86 14.35 -4.43
C SER A 257 -7.20 13.68 -4.09
N ASP A 258 -8.28 14.14 -4.72
CA ASP A 258 -9.63 13.60 -4.69
C ASP A 258 -9.77 12.23 -5.36
N GLN A 259 -8.74 11.72 -6.02
CA GLN A 259 -8.75 10.39 -6.63
C GLN A 259 -8.13 9.30 -5.72
N PHE A 260 -7.78 9.67 -4.48
CA PHE A 260 -7.02 8.83 -3.55
C PHE A 260 -7.64 8.81 -2.14
N ASN A 261 -8.92 8.46 -2.02
CA ASN A 261 -9.66 8.64 -0.76
C ASN A 261 -9.81 7.38 0.10
N TYR A 262 -9.30 6.23 -0.34
CA TYR A 262 -9.55 4.94 0.32
C TYR A 262 -11.06 4.62 0.38
N VAL A 263 -11.68 4.60 -0.79
CA VAL A 263 -13.10 4.24 -0.94
C VAL A 263 -13.36 2.83 -0.42
N LEU A 264 -14.38 2.71 0.43
CA LEU A 264 -14.92 1.46 0.97
C LEU A 264 -16.10 0.97 0.11
N TRP A 265 -15.83 0.59 -1.14
CA TRP A 265 -16.83 0.18 -2.14
C TRP A 265 -17.73 -1.02 -1.78
N SER A 266 -17.40 -1.81 -0.75
CA SER A 266 -18.20 -2.96 -0.31
C SER A 266 -19.27 -2.62 0.75
N ASN A 267 -19.45 -1.34 1.09
CA ASN A 267 -20.50 -0.89 2.00
C ASN A 267 -21.88 -0.86 1.33
N GLU A 268 -22.95 -1.04 2.12
CA GLU A 268 -24.32 -1.03 1.62
C GLU A 268 -24.76 0.37 1.15
N PRO A 269 -25.60 0.48 0.10
CA PRO A 269 -26.06 1.77 -0.41
C PRO A 269 -26.87 2.62 0.57
N PRO A 270 -26.92 3.97 0.38
CA PRO A 270 -26.16 4.71 -0.63
C PRO A 270 -24.80 5.18 -0.11
N LEU A 271 -23.83 5.16 -1.03
CA LEU A 271 -22.50 5.77 -1.04
C LEU A 271 -21.30 4.98 -0.46
N PRO A 272 -20.16 4.97 -1.20
CA PRO A 272 -18.88 4.58 -0.64
C PRO A 272 -18.46 5.57 0.44
N SER A 273 -18.38 5.12 1.68
CA SER A 273 -17.65 5.86 2.71
C SER A 273 -16.15 5.71 2.50
N THR A 274 -15.39 6.58 3.15
CA THR A 274 -13.93 6.57 3.13
C THR A 274 -13.44 6.30 4.54
N ALA A 275 -12.37 5.52 4.68
CA ALA A 275 -11.76 5.30 6.01
C ALA A 275 -11.02 6.56 6.50
N MET A 276 -10.52 7.36 5.56
CA MET A 276 -9.66 8.50 5.79
C MET A 276 -10.41 9.82 5.68
N CYS A 277 -9.95 10.80 6.45
CA CYS A 277 -10.48 12.16 6.38
C CYS A 277 -10.34 12.79 4.99
N GLY A 278 -9.22 12.59 4.30
CA GLY A 278 -9.03 12.99 2.89
C GLY A 278 -9.22 14.50 2.63
N THR A 279 -9.19 14.89 1.35
CA THR A 279 -9.37 16.31 0.95
C THR A 279 -10.83 16.72 0.96
N ILE A 280 -11.72 15.80 0.57
CA ILE A 280 -13.16 16.08 0.40
C ILE A 280 -13.93 15.93 1.71
N HIS A 281 -13.60 14.94 2.54
CA HIS A 281 -14.45 14.58 3.69
C HIS A 281 -14.07 15.29 5.00
N CYS A 282 -12.84 15.80 5.12
CA CYS A 282 -12.38 16.63 6.23
C CYS A 282 -11.52 17.80 5.70
N PRO A 283 -12.11 18.81 5.03
CA PRO A 283 -11.37 19.91 4.41
C PRO A 283 -10.53 20.72 5.43
N ASP A 284 -10.96 20.75 6.69
CA ASP A 284 -10.23 21.40 7.79
C ASP A 284 -9.00 20.62 8.29
N ASN A 285 -8.74 19.44 7.72
CA ASN A 285 -7.59 18.58 8.07
C ASN A 285 -6.76 18.19 6.82
N PRO A 286 -6.06 19.16 6.20
CA PRO A 286 -5.29 18.94 4.97
C PRO A 286 -4.10 17.97 5.15
N GLU A 287 -3.65 17.76 6.39
CA GLU A 287 -2.62 16.77 6.74
C GLU A 287 -3.13 15.32 6.67
N GLY A 288 -4.47 15.13 6.64
CA GLY A 288 -5.15 13.85 6.50
C GLY A 288 -5.28 13.33 5.08
N THR A 289 -4.77 14.06 4.10
CA THR A 289 -4.77 13.64 2.69
C THR A 289 -3.77 12.50 2.44
N VAL A 290 -4.15 11.54 1.59
CA VAL A 290 -3.27 10.41 1.24
C VAL A 290 -2.02 10.89 0.52
N VAL A 291 -2.16 11.92 -0.32
CA VAL A 291 -1.05 12.62 -0.99
C VAL A 291 -0.73 13.91 -0.23
N TYR A 292 0.13 13.82 0.79
CA TYR A 292 0.45 14.95 1.67
C TYR A 292 1.67 15.76 1.22
N LYS A 293 2.90 15.32 1.57
CA LYS A 293 4.16 16.07 1.32
C LYS A 293 5.12 15.41 0.33
N GLY A 294 5.00 14.10 0.07
CA GLY A 294 5.74 13.40 -0.99
C GLY A 294 7.27 13.48 -0.95
N LYS A 295 7.87 13.70 0.22
CA LYS A 295 9.32 13.89 0.38
C LYS A 295 9.91 12.88 1.37
N SER A 296 11.17 12.52 1.17
CA SER A 296 11.99 11.81 2.16
C SER A 296 12.58 12.79 3.20
N GLY A 297 12.91 12.29 4.39
CA GLY A 297 13.57 13.05 5.47
C GLY A 297 12.63 13.72 6.47
N ARG A 298 11.30 13.51 6.37
CA ARG A 298 10.33 14.01 7.36
C ARG A 298 10.55 13.37 8.72
N GLY A 299 10.95 12.10 8.76
CA GLY A 299 11.19 11.37 9.99
C GLY A 299 12.16 12.09 10.92
N LYS A 300 13.32 12.50 10.40
CA LYS A 300 14.35 13.23 11.17
C LYS A 300 13.85 14.57 11.73
N ALA A 301 12.94 15.24 11.04
CA ALA A 301 12.34 16.49 11.50
C ALA A 301 11.18 16.30 12.51
N THR A 302 10.69 15.07 12.68
CA THR A 302 9.49 14.77 13.48
C THR A 302 9.83 14.20 14.87
N PHE A 303 10.92 13.44 14.98
CA PHE A 303 11.30 12.73 16.20
C PHE A 303 12.48 13.42 16.90
N SER A 304 12.52 13.34 18.24
CA SER A 304 13.67 13.78 19.02
C SER A 304 14.90 12.91 18.75
N GLU A 305 16.09 13.42 19.07
CA GLU A 305 17.34 12.66 18.94
C GLU A 305 17.31 11.33 19.70
N GLU A 306 16.70 11.31 20.88
CA GLU A 306 16.50 10.09 21.68
C GLU A 306 15.66 9.04 20.95
N LEU A 307 14.53 9.45 20.36
CA LEU A 307 13.66 8.54 19.61
C LEU A 307 14.31 8.07 18.31
N ILE A 308 15.08 8.93 17.65
CA ILE A 308 15.88 8.56 16.47
C ILE A 308 16.91 7.49 16.87
N ALA A 309 17.67 7.71 17.94
CA ALA A 309 18.65 6.74 18.43
C ALA A 309 18.01 5.39 18.80
N LYS A 310 16.83 5.43 19.44
CA LYS A 310 16.04 4.23 19.76
C LYS A 310 15.66 3.44 18.50
N TRP A 311 15.20 4.13 17.46
CA TRP A 311 14.85 3.51 16.18
C TRP A 311 16.07 2.92 15.47
N GLU A 312 17.17 3.67 15.41
CA GLU A 312 18.41 3.22 14.77
C GLU A 312 19.04 2.01 15.48
N ALA A 313 18.93 1.95 16.81
CA ALA A 313 19.33 0.79 17.58
C ALA A 313 18.49 -0.45 17.24
N ALA A 314 17.17 -0.28 17.06
CA ALA A 314 16.29 -1.35 16.62
C ALA A 314 16.60 -1.83 15.19
N GLU A 315 16.87 -0.91 14.25
CA GLU A 315 17.32 -1.27 12.90
C GLU A 315 18.61 -2.08 12.92
N LYS A 316 19.59 -1.68 13.75
CA LYS A 316 20.86 -2.41 13.88
C LYS A 316 20.68 -3.80 14.50
N ALA A 317 19.71 -3.96 15.40
CA ALA A 317 19.41 -5.25 16.02
C ALA A 317 18.63 -6.18 15.08
N GLU A 318 17.73 -5.63 14.25
CA GLU A 318 16.83 -6.39 13.41
C GLU A 318 17.37 -6.72 12.02
N PHE A 319 18.20 -5.87 11.44
CA PHE A 319 18.79 -6.05 10.11
C PHE A 319 20.21 -6.57 10.24
N ASP A 320 20.36 -7.88 10.09
CA ASP A 320 21.62 -8.62 10.14
C ASP A 320 22.45 -8.49 8.85
N ASP A 321 21.79 -8.29 7.71
CA ASP A 321 22.44 -7.98 6.42
C ASP A 321 22.78 -6.48 6.32
N PRO A 322 24.08 -6.09 6.27
CA PRO A 322 24.47 -4.70 6.13
C PRO A 322 23.98 -4.04 4.84
N ALA A 323 23.85 -4.80 3.75
CA ALA A 323 23.35 -4.28 2.47
C ALA A 323 21.85 -3.96 2.56
N LEU A 324 21.08 -4.80 3.27
CA LEU A 324 19.68 -4.48 3.58
C LEU A 324 19.61 -3.21 4.43
N MET A 325 20.42 -3.13 5.49
CA MET A 325 20.38 -2.00 6.43
C MET A 325 20.69 -0.67 5.73
N ASP A 326 21.69 -0.63 4.86
CA ASP A 326 22.01 0.56 4.06
C ASP A 326 20.89 0.88 3.06
N TRP A 327 20.44 -0.13 2.32
CA TRP A 327 19.42 0.06 1.28
C TRP A 327 18.07 0.53 1.83
N VAL A 328 17.61 0.00 2.97
CA VAL A 328 16.37 0.44 3.64
C VAL A 328 16.44 1.91 4.04
N LYS A 329 17.63 2.39 4.43
CA LYS A 329 17.82 3.79 4.85
C LYS A 329 17.87 4.73 3.67
N ASN A 330 18.59 4.34 2.62
CA ASN A 330 19.07 5.26 1.60
C ASN A 330 18.49 5.02 0.19
N GLY A 331 17.95 3.83 -0.06
CA GLY A 331 17.73 3.31 -1.40
C GLY A 331 19.04 2.94 -2.08
N GLY A 332 19.04 2.96 -3.40
CA GLY A 332 20.18 2.63 -4.24
C GLY A 332 20.06 1.28 -4.94
N SER A 333 21.08 0.94 -5.72
CA SER A 333 21.19 -0.40 -6.32
C SER A 333 21.51 -1.42 -5.24
N PHE A 334 20.81 -2.55 -5.29
CA PHE A 334 21.16 -3.77 -4.54
C PHE A 334 21.62 -4.91 -5.47
N GLN A 335 21.90 -4.56 -6.74
CA GLN A 335 22.57 -5.45 -7.71
C GLN A 335 24.08 -5.42 -7.51
#